data_AF-A0ABD3MU58-F1
#
_entry.id   AF-A0ABD3MU58-F1
#
_cell.length_a   1.000
_cell.length_b   1.000
_cell.length_c   1.000
_cell.angle_alpha   90.00
_cell.angle_beta   90.00
_cell.angle_gamma   90.00
#
_symmetry.space_group_name_H-M   'P 1'
#
loop_
_entity.id
_entity.type
_entity.pdbx_description
1 polymer ?
#
loop_
_entity_poly.entity_id
_entity_poly.type
_entity_poly.pdbx_seq_one_letter_code
_entity_poly.pdbx_strand_id
1 'polypeptide(L)'
;MIMYLNPLVAMMCLSLSASAAPPPPAGYHNLSLHSPLMSATVFMPLESSSGSSAAIPANEIYYLGSRFEHGSMIGDIFFGHDRSVYGRSLWRTPHDPTWPESGVGLASEFGCGDNGATCAGRGDITNGVLGYESAKVGEPFLKIGVGALIKGSCSECTTDGTPNNNNNGDSSSYRFNSPYKFYRPPSWKILPSPDPNEVTFVSEEIVGDYGYRIQKTIRLDGNVLTVRSLLTNLGTKQFTTPWYSHHFFTGDVDPIGPGYVLDLGLSEYGVPKGTPAFKQPGLGSWSGDMNEYANVTMASDGSISMSVKKLIPDGVKLKADFLDENTQTLTDGSFTLHAPNGLSVYERIPELQTQSGNPFIYAYSVYAERGALSPEPMLLLYVRPGETTFWTQHLRFTSTSDKKTSGGSSSLAFLSMLMAEAMERIPWDFNSSSSSTSGGCAFLLFVVVSFGVILVANSTTTRITAGWWWRSSSLSPSTTRRYNHQYTPIPDNDEDRLERSDAV
;
A
#
# COMPACT_ATOMS: atom_id res chain seq x y z
N MET A 1 -56.45 -20.62 -72.52
CA MET A 1 -56.23 -19.27 -73.10
C MET A 1 -56.77 -18.27 -72.11
N ILE A 2 -55.89 -17.49 -71.46
CA ILE A 2 -56.03 -16.08 -71.04
C ILE A 2 -54.90 -15.78 -70.03
N MET A 3 -54.29 -14.62 -70.26
CA MET A 3 -53.01 -14.13 -69.77
C MET A 3 -52.91 -13.95 -68.26
N TYR A 4 -51.70 -14.18 -67.75
CA TYR A 4 -51.20 -13.71 -66.45
C TYR A 4 -50.67 -12.28 -66.56
N LEU A 5 -50.88 -11.46 -65.52
CA LEU A 5 -49.84 -10.63 -64.89
C LEU A 5 -50.32 -10.01 -63.54
N ASN A 6 -49.60 -10.37 -62.46
CA ASN A 6 -49.21 -9.62 -61.23
C ASN A 6 -50.24 -8.89 -60.32
N PRO A 7 -50.00 -8.75 -58.98
CA PRO A 7 -48.72 -8.27 -58.40
C PRO A 7 -48.22 -8.85 -57.04
N LEU A 8 -46.91 -8.62 -56.83
CA LEU A 8 -46.13 -8.38 -55.60
C LEU A 8 -46.50 -9.06 -54.26
N VAL A 9 -45.55 -9.88 -53.77
CA VAL A 9 -45.28 -10.08 -52.33
C VAL A 9 -43.78 -9.94 -52.09
N ALA A 10 -43.41 -9.00 -51.22
CA ALA A 10 -42.05 -8.81 -50.75
C ALA A 10 -41.71 -9.88 -49.69
N MET A 11 -40.69 -10.70 -49.94
CA MET A 11 -40.16 -11.67 -48.99
C MET A 11 -38.95 -11.07 -48.29
N MET A 12 -39.14 -10.65 -47.04
CA MET A 12 -38.10 -10.11 -46.18
C MET A 12 -37.33 -11.30 -45.56
N CYS A 13 -36.12 -11.56 -46.03
CA CYS A 13 -35.23 -12.54 -45.41
C CYS A 13 -34.67 -11.97 -44.10
N LEU A 14 -35.17 -12.43 -42.94
CA LEU A 14 -34.46 -12.30 -41.67
C LEU A 14 -33.33 -13.34 -41.63
N SER A 15 -32.10 -12.88 -41.83
CA SER A 15 -30.92 -13.63 -41.38
C SER A 15 -30.73 -13.37 -39.88
N LEU A 16 -31.04 -14.36 -39.03
CA LEU A 16 -30.57 -14.38 -37.64
C LEU A 16 -29.06 -14.62 -37.66
N SER A 17 -28.28 -13.54 -37.57
CA SER A 17 -26.89 -13.62 -37.14
C SER A 17 -26.89 -13.79 -35.62
N ALA A 18 -26.65 -15.02 -35.16
CA ALA A 18 -26.31 -15.27 -33.77
C ALA A 18 -24.97 -14.59 -33.48
N SER A 19 -25.04 -13.39 -32.89
CA SER A 19 -23.88 -12.73 -32.29
C SER A 19 -23.39 -13.64 -31.18
N ALA A 20 -22.25 -14.30 -31.39
CA ALA A 20 -21.54 -14.95 -30.29
C ALA A 20 -21.30 -13.88 -29.22
N ALA A 21 -21.70 -14.18 -27.98
CA ALA A 21 -21.38 -13.31 -26.85
C ALA A 21 -19.85 -13.12 -26.83
N PRO A 22 -19.35 -11.90 -26.57
CA PRO A 22 -17.92 -11.68 -26.40
C PRO A 22 -17.41 -12.64 -25.32
N PRO A 23 -16.19 -13.18 -25.46
CA PRO A 23 -15.59 -13.98 -24.40
C PRO A 23 -15.61 -13.16 -23.10
N PRO A 24 -15.82 -13.81 -21.93
CA PRO A 24 -15.69 -13.10 -20.66
C PRO A 24 -14.34 -12.39 -20.63
N PRO A 25 -14.26 -11.17 -20.08
CA PRO A 25 -13.00 -10.42 -20.05
C PRO A 25 -11.91 -11.32 -19.45
N ALA A 26 -10.81 -11.47 -20.18
CA ALA A 26 -9.64 -12.18 -19.69
C ALA A 26 -9.25 -11.57 -18.33
N GLY A 27 -9.05 -12.43 -17.32
CA GLY A 27 -8.64 -11.96 -16.00
C GLY A 27 -7.31 -11.22 -16.08
N TYR A 28 -7.07 -10.32 -15.12
CA TYR A 28 -5.79 -9.61 -15.05
C TYR A 28 -4.64 -10.56 -14.74
N HIS A 29 -3.47 -10.33 -15.34
CA HIS A 29 -2.25 -11.02 -15.00
C HIS A 29 -1.86 -10.70 -13.55
N ASN A 30 -1.80 -11.72 -12.71
CA ASN A 30 -1.58 -11.59 -11.28
C ASN A 30 -0.86 -12.83 -10.72
N LEU A 31 -0.32 -12.67 -9.51
CA LEU A 31 0.20 -13.73 -8.66
C LEU A 31 -0.56 -13.70 -7.34
N SER A 32 -1.00 -14.85 -6.85
CA SER A 32 -1.56 -14.98 -5.51
C SER A 32 -0.51 -15.52 -4.55
N LEU A 33 -0.25 -14.79 -3.47
CA LEU A 33 0.53 -15.27 -2.33
C LEU A 33 -0.42 -15.93 -1.32
N HIS A 34 -0.02 -17.03 -0.69
CA HIS A 34 -0.89 -17.80 0.19
C HIS A 34 -0.24 -18.16 1.53
N SER A 35 -1.00 -18.05 2.61
CA SER A 35 -0.70 -18.69 3.90
C SER A 35 -1.91 -19.52 4.35
N PRO A 36 -1.80 -20.31 5.42
CA PRO A 36 -2.94 -21.01 5.99
C PRO A 36 -4.09 -20.09 6.44
N LEU A 37 -3.83 -18.79 6.65
CA LEU A 37 -4.79 -17.83 7.21
C LEU A 37 -5.19 -16.72 6.24
N MET A 38 -4.41 -16.50 5.18
CA MET A 38 -4.54 -15.31 4.34
C MET A 38 -4.11 -15.59 2.91
N SER A 39 -4.70 -14.88 1.95
CA SER A 39 -4.16 -14.77 0.60
C SER A 39 -4.16 -13.33 0.14
N ALA A 40 -3.16 -12.94 -0.66
CA ALA A 40 -3.06 -11.61 -1.23
C ALA A 40 -2.82 -11.70 -2.74
N THR A 41 -3.49 -10.85 -3.52
CA THR A 41 -3.29 -10.77 -4.96
C THR A 41 -2.30 -9.65 -5.28
N VAL A 42 -1.20 -10.00 -5.93
CA VAL A 42 -0.23 -9.07 -6.51
C VAL A 42 -0.55 -8.97 -8.00
N PHE A 43 -1.04 -7.81 -8.44
CA PHE A 43 -1.24 -7.56 -9.88
C PHE A 43 0.10 -7.27 -10.51
N MET A 44 0.49 -8.09 -11.48
CA MET A 44 1.83 -8.07 -12.02
C MET A 44 1.99 -6.88 -12.97
N PRO A 45 3.07 -6.08 -12.84
CA PRO A 45 3.32 -4.97 -13.75
C PRO A 45 3.74 -5.48 -15.13
N LEU A 46 3.78 -4.58 -16.12
CA LEU A 46 4.23 -4.92 -17.47
C LEU A 46 5.70 -5.39 -17.47
N GLU A 47 5.92 -6.65 -17.84
CA GLU A 47 7.24 -7.27 -17.84
C GLU A 47 8.08 -6.92 -19.07
N SER A 48 9.39 -6.80 -18.87
CA SER A 48 10.37 -6.71 -19.96
C SER A 48 10.36 -8.00 -20.79
N SER A 49 10.15 -7.90 -22.10
CA SER A 49 10.14 -9.03 -23.02
C SER A 49 11.55 -9.60 -23.23
N SER A 50 12.02 -10.40 -22.27
CA SER A 50 13.30 -11.11 -22.36
C SER A 50 13.09 -12.61 -22.64
N GLY A 51 12.75 -12.92 -23.89
CA GLY A 51 12.87 -14.26 -24.45
C GLY A 51 11.66 -15.20 -24.28
N SER A 52 11.02 -15.52 -25.40
CA SER A 52 10.14 -16.69 -25.65
C SER A 52 8.78 -16.83 -24.96
N SER A 53 8.40 -15.99 -23.99
CA SER A 53 6.99 -15.92 -23.56
C SER A 53 6.19 -14.99 -24.48
N ALA A 54 4.96 -15.37 -24.83
CA ALA A 54 4.04 -14.48 -25.55
C ALA A 54 3.88 -13.18 -24.76
N ALA A 55 4.02 -12.03 -25.43
CA ALA A 55 3.82 -10.73 -24.79
C ALA A 55 2.41 -10.67 -24.18
N ILE A 56 2.33 -10.41 -22.88
CA ILE A 56 1.05 -10.26 -22.18
C ILE A 56 0.33 -9.06 -22.79
N PRO A 57 -0.89 -9.22 -23.31
CA PRO A 57 -1.65 -8.11 -23.85
C PRO A 57 -1.86 -7.01 -22.82
N ALA A 58 -1.74 -5.74 -23.21
CA ALA A 58 -1.89 -4.61 -22.29
C ALA A 58 -3.27 -4.56 -21.59
N ASN A 59 -4.31 -5.10 -22.22
CA ASN A 59 -5.66 -5.22 -21.64
C ASN A 59 -5.77 -6.31 -20.56
N GLU A 60 -4.73 -7.12 -20.36
CA GLU A 60 -4.61 -8.09 -19.27
C GLU A 60 -3.75 -7.55 -18.11
N ILE A 61 -3.13 -6.37 -18.24
CA ILE A 61 -2.41 -5.72 -17.14
C ILE A 61 -3.39 -4.89 -16.32
N TYR A 62 -3.35 -5.03 -14.99
CA TYR A 62 -4.26 -4.31 -14.11
C TYR A 62 -4.02 -2.80 -14.15
N TYR A 63 -2.77 -2.35 -14.03
CA TYR A 63 -2.49 -0.93 -13.94
C TYR A 63 -1.35 -0.53 -14.88
N LEU A 64 -1.65 0.43 -15.74
CA LEU A 64 -0.78 1.05 -16.73
C LEU A 64 -0.78 2.58 -16.62
N GLY A 65 -1.44 3.13 -15.59
CA GLY A 65 -1.57 4.57 -15.37
C GLY A 65 -0.23 5.25 -15.05
N SER A 66 -0.20 6.57 -15.16
CA SER A 66 1.02 7.38 -14.98
C SER A 66 1.23 7.90 -13.55
N ARG A 67 0.43 7.47 -12.58
CA ARG A 67 0.43 8.00 -11.20
C ARG A 67 1.14 7.07 -10.23
N PHE A 68 0.56 5.90 -10.00
CA PHE A 68 1.01 4.98 -8.97
C PHE A 68 2.16 4.12 -9.47
N GLU A 69 3.03 3.73 -8.55
CA GLU A 69 4.09 2.77 -8.79
C GLU A 69 3.47 1.43 -9.24
N HIS A 70 3.81 0.93 -10.44
CA HIS A 70 3.13 -0.24 -11.00
C HIS A 70 3.34 -1.51 -10.15
N GLY A 71 4.49 -1.59 -9.47
CA GLY A 71 4.82 -2.67 -8.55
C GLY A 71 4.10 -2.64 -7.19
N SER A 72 3.16 -1.73 -6.98
CA SER A 72 2.45 -1.57 -5.69
C SER A 72 0.97 -1.96 -5.72
N MET A 73 0.51 -2.55 -6.83
CA MET A 73 -0.87 -3.02 -6.98
C MET A 73 -1.07 -4.34 -6.24
N ILE A 74 -1.29 -4.26 -4.93
CA ILE A 74 -1.48 -5.41 -4.04
C ILE A 74 -2.83 -5.24 -3.35
N GLY A 75 -3.80 -6.06 -3.75
CA GLY A 75 -5.20 -5.96 -3.31
C GLY A 75 -5.87 -7.32 -3.26
N ASP A 76 -7.21 -7.33 -3.26
CA ASP A 76 -8.02 -8.55 -3.15
C ASP A 76 -7.45 -9.49 -2.06
N ILE A 77 -7.24 -8.96 -0.86
CA ILE A 77 -6.67 -9.71 0.27
C ILE A 77 -7.80 -10.39 1.00
N PHE A 78 -7.72 -11.71 1.15
CA PHE A 78 -8.70 -12.51 1.88
C PHE A 78 -8.08 -13.00 3.18
N PHE A 79 -8.77 -12.80 4.30
CA PHE A 79 -8.34 -13.22 5.63
C PHE A 79 -9.37 -14.20 6.21
N GLY A 80 -8.93 -15.41 6.55
CA GLY A 80 -9.83 -16.51 6.86
C GLY A 80 -10.65 -16.95 5.64
N HIS A 81 -11.92 -17.31 5.84
CA HIS A 81 -12.81 -17.79 4.78
C HIS A 81 -13.84 -16.76 4.30
N ASP A 82 -14.07 -15.70 5.07
CA ASP A 82 -15.24 -14.82 4.90
C ASP A 82 -14.89 -13.32 4.93
N ARG A 83 -13.62 -12.94 5.14
CA ARG A 83 -13.21 -11.52 5.20
C ARG A 83 -12.32 -11.15 4.04
N SER A 84 -12.57 -9.98 3.46
CA SER A 84 -11.71 -9.41 2.43
C SER A 84 -11.41 -7.94 2.70
N VAL A 85 -10.25 -7.48 2.24
CA VAL A 85 -9.88 -6.06 2.19
C VAL A 85 -9.21 -5.71 0.87
N TYR A 86 -9.21 -4.41 0.57
CA TYR A 86 -8.65 -3.88 -0.67
C TYR A 86 -9.34 -4.47 -1.92
N GLY A 87 -10.66 -4.68 -1.82
CA GLY A 87 -11.48 -5.22 -2.91
C GLY A 87 -11.73 -4.18 -4.00
N ARG A 88 -11.76 -4.62 -5.26
CA ARG A 88 -11.87 -3.74 -6.43
C ARG A 88 -13.27 -3.21 -6.74
N SER A 89 -14.32 -3.87 -6.28
CA SER A 89 -15.69 -3.63 -6.76
C SER A 89 -16.30 -2.29 -6.34
N LEU A 90 -15.71 -1.57 -5.38
CA LEU A 90 -16.12 -0.22 -4.99
C LEU A 90 -15.19 0.88 -5.51
N TRP A 91 -14.11 0.53 -6.20
CA TRP A 91 -13.08 1.49 -6.59
C TRP A 91 -12.99 1.62 -8.10
N ARG A 92 -13.31 2.82 -8.60
CA ARG A 92 -13.23 3.21 -10.03
C ARG A 92 -13.79 2.14 -10.98
N THR A 93 -15.09 1.85 -10.85
CA THR A 93 -15.81 0.90 -11.71
C THR A 93 -16.65 1.63 -12.78
N PRO A 94 -16.60 1.22 -14.08
CA PRO A 94 -15.74 0.19 -14.65
C PRO A 94 -14.26 0.59 -14.59
N HIS A 95 -13.40 -0.40 -14.39
CA HIS A 95 -11.96 -0.19 -14.26
C HIS A 95 -11.29 0.06 -15.62
N ASP A 96 -10.44 1.09 -15.68
CA ASP A 96 -9.60 1.43 -16.83
C ASP A 96 -8.12 1.36 -16.42
N PRO A 97 -7.34 0.38 -16.93
CA PRO A 97 -5.92 0.24 -16.60
C PRO A 97 -5.09 1.48 -16.91
N THR A 98 -5.50 2.30 -17.88
CA THR A 98 -4.74 3.46 -18.35
C THR A 98 -5.07 4.74 -17.57
N TRP A 99 -6.16 4.73 -16.81
CA TRP A 99 -6.57 5.88 -16.03
C TRP A 99 -5.72 6.02 -14.76
N PRO A 100 -5.10 7.19 -14.49
CA PRO A 100 -4.15 7.35 -13.39
C PRO A 100 -4.73 7.02 -12.00
N GLU A 101 -6.04 7.21 -11.80
CA GLU A 101 -6.71 6.96 -10.51
C GLU A 101 -7.16 5.51 -10.30
N SER A 102 -6.93 4.61 -11.27
CA SER A 102 -7.43 3.23 -11.23
C SER A 102 -6.58 2.25 -10.41
N GLY A 103 -5.58 2.73 -9.68
CA GLY A 103 -4.77 1.89 -8.79
C GLY A 103 -5.63 1.19 -7.72
N VAL A 104 -5.12 0.09 -7.15
CA VAL A 104 -5.83 -0.69 -6.13
C VAL A 104 -4.91 -1.02 -4.96
N GLY A 105 -5.51 -1.18 -3.79
CA GLY A 105 -4.84 -1.75 -2.63
C GLY A 105 -3.81 -0.78 -2.06
N LEU A 106 -2.53 -1.17 -2.01
CA LEU A 106 -1.51 -0.27 -1.48
C LEU A 106 -1.31 0.96 -2.38
N ALA A 107 -1.18 0.75 -3.70
CA ALA A 107 -1.10 1.81 -4.72
C ALA A 107 -0.17 2.97 -4.30
N SER A 108 1.11 2.66 -4.08
CA SER A 108 2.10 3.63 -3.65
C SER A 108 2.43 4.68 -4.72
N GLU A 109 2.83 5.86 -4.28
CA GLU A 109 3.18 6.98 -5.13
C GLU A 109 4.41 7.74 -4.61
N PHE A 110 5.21 8.26 -5.54
CA PHE A 110 6.26 9.25 -5.25
C PHE A 110 5.75 10.65 -5.54
N GLY A 111 5.74 11.55 -4.57
CA GLY A 111 5.27 12.93 -4.74
C GLY A 111 4.35 13.40 -3.65
N CYS A 112 3.97 14.65 -3.78
CA CYS A 112 3.21 15.41 -2.78
C CYS A 112 2.30 16.41 -3.50
N GLY A 113 1.34 16.94 -2.75
CA GLY A 113 0.57 18.12 -3.12
C GLY A 113 -0.51 17.86 -4.17
N ASP A 114 -1.65 18.54 -3.99
CA ASP A 114 -2.73 18.59 -4.97
C ASP A 114 -2.27 19.38 -6.20
N ASN A 115 -2.29 18.74 -7.37
CA ASN A 115 -1.82 19.32 -8.65
C ASN A 115 -0.31 19.58 -8.76
N GLY A 116 0.52 18.73 -8.14
CA GLY A 116 1.97 18.68 -8.38
C GLY A 116 2.72 20.00 -8.10
N ALA A 117 2.18 20.80 -7.19
CA ALA A 117 2.94 21.83 -6.50
C ALA A 117 4.20 21.21 -5.88
N THR A 118 5.27 21.98 -5.81
CA THR A 118 6.46 21.57 -5.06
C THR A 118 6.05 21.29 -3.62
N CYS A 119 6.60 20.21 -3.06
CA CYS A 119 6.31 19.83 -1.68
C CYS A 119 6.67 20.99 -0.76
N ALA A 120 5.76 21.35 0.15
CA ALA A 120 6.03 22.40 1.12
C ALA A 120 7.24 22.00 1.99
N GLY A 121 8.26 22.84 2.12
CA GLY A 121 9.44 22.49 2.91
C GLY A 121 10.74 23.16 2.47
N ARG A 122 11.80 22.92 3.25
CA ARG A 122 13.12 23.54 3.10
C ARG A 122 13.89 22.92 1.92
N GLY A 123 14.16 23.67 0.86
CA GLY A 123 15.21 23.33 -0.12
C GLY A 123 14.78 22.51 -1.35
N ASP A 124 15.59 21.50 -1.69
CA ASP A 124 15.70 20.74 -2.94
C ASP A 124 14.67 19.59 -3.11
N ILE A 125 13.48 19.73 -2.51
CA ILE A 125 12.42 18.72 -2.59
C ILE A 125 11.71 18.83 -3.94
N THR A 126 11.72 17.74 -4.72
CA THR A 126 11.01 17.66 -6.00
C THR A 126 9.52 17.45 -5.76
N ASN A 127 8.69 17.87 -6.71
CA ASN A 127 7.23 17.63 -6.74
C ASN A 127 6.83 16.16 -6.97
N GLY A 128 7.70 15.19 -6.67
CA GLY A 128 7.45 13.76 -6.87
C GLY A 128 7.97 13.15 -8.16
N VAL A 129 8.49 13.97 -9.06
CA VAL A 129 9.03 13.55 -10.35
C VAL A 129 10.44 14.07 -10.54
N LEU A 130 11.25 13.36 -11.33
CA LEU A 130 12.65 13.71 -11.57
C LEU A 130 12.80 14.34 -12.96
N GLY A 131 13.37 15.54 -13.01
CA GLY A 131 13.66 16.26 -14.26
C GLY A 131 12.49 17.01 -14.89
N TYR A 132 11.30 17.02 -14.28
CA TYR A 132 10.13 17.72 -14.83
C TYR A 132 10.35 19.23 -15.00
N GLU A 133 10.99 19.88 -14.02
CA GLU A 133 11.29 21.32 -14.06
C GLU A 133 12.23 21.68 -15.22
N SER A 134 13.27 20.87 -15.43
CA SER A 134 14.26 21.08 -16.48
C SER A 134 13.79 20.65 -17.88
N ALA A 135 12.84 19.73 -17.97
CA ALA A 135 12.32 19.24 -19.24
C ALA A 135 11.46 20.31 -19.94
N LYS A 136 11.64 20.43 -21.26
CA LYS A 136 10.73 21.20 -22.12
C LYS A 136 9.48 20.39 -22.44
N VAL A 137 8.44 21.07 -22.91
CA VAL A 137 7.25 20.40 -23.47
C VAL A 137 7.69 19.46 -24.59
N GLY A 138 7.19 18.21 -24.57
CA GLY A 138 7.59 17.16 -25.49
C GLY A 138 8.83 16.37 -25.09
N GLU A 139 9.60 16.84 -24.11
CA GLU A 139 10.75 16.10 -23.56
C GLU A 139 10.33 15.16 -22.43
N PRO A 140 11.10 14.08 -22.18
CA PRO A 140 10.80 13.13 -21.12
C PRO A 140 11.20 13.64 -19.72
N PHE A 141 10.48 13.17 -18.71
CA PHE A 141 10.81 13.24 -17.28
C PHE A 141 10.51 11.89 -16.62
N LEU A 142 11.01 11.65 -15.40
CA LEU A 142 10.81 10.37 -14.70
C LEU A 142 9.79 10.46 -13.58
N LYS A 143 8.98 9.42 -13.45
CA LYS A 143 8.21 9.09 -12.25
C LYS A 143 8.67 7.73 -11.75
N ILE A 144 9.14 7.65 -10.51
CA ILE A 144 9.77 6.44 -9.95
C ILE A 144 8.75 5.29 -9.90
N GLY A 145 9.13 4.14 -10.45
CA GLY A 145 8.30 2.94 -10.62
C GLY A 145 7.09 3.08 -11.56
N VAL A 146 7.00 4.19 -12.29
CA VAL A 146 6.12 4.33 -13.45
C VAL A 146 6.94 4.29 -14.74
N GLY A 147 8.04 5.04 -14.81
CA GLY A 147 8.91 5.10 -15.99
C GLY A 147 9.11 6.52 -16.51
N ALA A 148 9.45 6.63 -17.79
CA ALA A 148 9.65 7.90 -18.48
C ALA A 148 8.33 8.41 -19.13
N LEU A 149 7.93 9.62 -18.79
CA LEU A 149 6.69 10.28 -19.23
C LEU A 149 7.01 11.54 -20.04
N ILE A 150 6.14 11.93 -20.97
CA ILE A 150 6.34 13.09 -21.85
C ILE A 150 5.66 14.33 -21.24
N LYS A 151 6.42 15.40 -20.96
CA LYS A 151 5.85 16.66 -20.44
C LYS A 151 4.90 17.30 -21.45
N GLY A 152 3.73 17.74 -20.97
CA GLY A 152 2.70 18.38 -21.80
C GLY A 152 1.94 17.44 -22.74
N SER A 153 2.10 16.12 -22.61
CA SER A 153 1.41 15.14 -23.47
C SER A 153 -0.05 14.87 -23.10
N CYS A 154 -0.51 15.39 -21.96
CA CYS A 154 -1.90 15.27 -21.51
C CYS A 154 -2.77 16.37 -22.14
N SER A 155 -3.70 15.96 -23.00
CA SER A 155 -4.64 16.87 -23.68
C SER A 155 -5.85 17.27 -22.83
N GLU A 156 -6.19 16.50 -21.80
CA GLU A 156 -7.40 16.68 -20.97
C GLU A 156 -7.14 17.39 -19.63
N CYS A 157 -5.92 17.87 -19.42
CA CYS A 157 -5.48 18.43 -18.15
C CYS A 157 -6.14 19.78 -17.81
N THR A 158 -7.30 19.78 -17.16
CA THR A 158 -7.82 20.90 -16.33
C THR A 158 -7.76 20.56 -14.84
N THR A 159 -7.99 21.56 -14.00
CA THR A 159 -7.83 21.55 -12.54
C THR A 159 -8.93 20.81 -11.78
N ASP A 160 -9.97 20.32 -12.46
CA ASP A 160 -11.24 19.92 -11.81
C ASP A 160 -12.01 18.81 -12.55
N GLY A 161 -11.38 18.09 -13.49
CA GLY A 161 -12.04 17.02 -14.24
C GLY A 161 -13.03 17.52 -15.30
N THR A 162 -12.96 18.80 -15.68
CA THR A 162 -13.66 19.32 -16.85
C THR A 162 -12.80 19.16 -18.12
N PRO A 163 -13.34 18.78 -19.28
CA PRO A 163 -12.55 18.72 -20.51
C PRO A 163 -11.99 20.10 -20.84
N ASN A 164 -10.69 20.19 -21.10
CA ASN A 164 -10.05 21.44 -21.50
C ASN A 164 -10.58 21.87 -22.88
N ASN A 165 -11.48 22.84 -22.93
CA ASN A 165 -11.98 23.43 -24.16
C ASN A 165 -11.04 24.52 -24.74
N ASN A 166 -9.95 24.82 -24.03
CA ASN A 166 -8.94 25.78 -24.46
C ASN A 166 -7.58 25.09 -24.55
N ASN A 167 -6.95 25.09 -25.72
CA ASN A 167 -5.64 24.47 -26.00
C ASN A 167 -4.43 25.00 -25.17
N ASN A 168 -4.66 25.63 -24.01
CA ASN A 168 -3.65 26.11 -23.06
C ASN A 168 -3.65 25.26 -21.78
N GLY A 169 -3.44 23.95 -21.90
CA GLY A 169 -3.04 23.16 -20.73
C GLY A 169 -1.75 23.73 -20.18
N ASP A 170 -1.78 24.27 -18.96
CA ASP A 170 -0.61 24.87 -18.33
C ASP A 170 0.44 23.80 -18.05
N SER A 171 1.35 23.60 -19.01
CA SER A 171 2.45 22.66 -18.94
C SER A 171 3.55 23.06 -17.94
N SER A 172 3.40 24.20 -17.25
CA SER A 172 4.37 24.67 -16.27
C SER A 172 4.41 23.75 -15.03
N SER A 173 3.26 23.18 -14.64
CA SER A 173 3.12 22.40 -13.41
C SER A 173 2.84 20.92 -13.70
N TYR A 174 3.46 20.03 -12.93
CA TYR A 174 3.18 18.60 -12.97
C TYR A 174 1.79 18.33 -12.37
N ARG A 175 1.08 17.29 -12.81
CA ARG A 175 -0.22 16.90 -12.25
C ARG A 175 -0.31 15.39 -12.09
N PHE A 176 -0.33 14.92 -10.85
CA PHE A 176 -0.23 13.47 -10.60
C PHE A 176 -1.40 12.65 -11.16
N ASN A 177 -2.60 13.21 -11.19
CA ASN A 177 -3.83 12.55 -11.64
C ASN A 177 -4.03 12.60 -13.16
N SER A 178 -3.02 13.08 -13.89
CA SER A 178 -3.12 13.31 -15.34
C SER A 178 -2.52 12.16 -16.15
N PRO A 179 -3.18 11.71 -17.24
CA PRO A 179 -2.71 10.61 -18.07
C PRO A 179 -1.60 11.07 -19.02
N TYR A 180 -0.36 11.11 -18.54
CA TYR A 180 0.79 11.42 -19.38
C TYR A 180 1.07 10.26 -20.34
N LYS A 181 1.46 10.58 -21.57
CA LYS A 181 1.99 9.58 -22.50
C LYS A 181 3.36 9.11 -22.04
N PHE A 182 3.58 7.81 -22.14
CA PHE A 182 4.89 7.20 -21.93
C PHE A 182 5.84 7.57 -23.08
N TYR A 183 7.07 7.95 -22.73
CA TYR A 183 8.15 8.17 -23.70
C TYR A 183 8.61 6.84 -24.32
N ARG A 184 8.58 5.77 -23.52
CA ARG A 184 8.77 4.37 -23.91
C ARG A 184 7.98 3.47 -22.95
N PRO A 185 7.59 2.24 -23.35
CA PRO A 185 6.81 1.37 -22.48
C PRO A 185 7.49 1.16 -21.12
N PRO A 186 6.71 1.16 -20.02
CA PRO A 186 7.24 0.81 -18.71
C PRO A 186 7.71 -0.64 -18.72
N SER A 187 8.74 -0.94 -17.94
CA SER A 187 9.41 -2.23 -17.98
C SER A 187 9.80 -2.67 -16.58
N TRP A 188 9.23 -3.78 -16.14
CA TRP A 188 9.59 -4.46 -14.90
C TRP A 188 10.25 -5.79 -15.19
N LYS A 189 11.21 -6.17 -14.36
CA LYS A 189 11.81 -7.50 -14.38
C LYS A 189 11.46 -8.23 -13.11
N ILE A 190 10.86 -9.41 -13.24
CA ILE A 190 10.67 -10.32 -12.11
C ILE A 190 12.02 -10.97 -11.78
N LEU A 191 12.38 -10.95 -10.50
CA LEU A 191 13.56 -11.62 -9.98
C LEU A 191 13.15 -12.98 -9.40
N PRO A 192 14.02 -14.01 -9.47
CA PRO A 192 13.77 -15.28 -8.82
C PRO A 192 13.53 -15.06 -7.32
N SER A 193 12.44 -15.60 -6.79
CA SER A 193 12.20 -15.60 -5.34
C SER A 193 12.67 -16.93 -4.71
N PRO A 194 13.31 -16.88 -3.54
CA PRO A 194 13.66 -18.08 -2.76
C PRO A 194 12.45 -18.74 -2.07
N ASP A 195 11.29 -18.09 -1.98
CA ASP A 195 10.11 -18.55 -1.23
C ASP A 195 8.86 -18.52 -2.13
N PRO A 196 8.02 -19.57 -2.15
CA PRO A 196 6.79 -19.59 -2.97
C PRO A 196 5.77 -18.51 -2.59
N ASN A 197 5.86 -17.94 -1.39
CA ASN A 197 4.99 -16.86 -0.90
C ASN A 197 5.66 -15.49 -0.92
N GLU A 198 6.62 -15.33 -1.82
CA GLU A 198 7.30 -14.08 -2.05
C GLU A 198 7.44 -13.82 -3.56
N VAL A 199 7.38 -12.56 -3.94
CA VAL A 199 7.70 -12.11 -5.29
C VAL A 199 8.55 -10.85 -5.22
N THR A 200 9.57 -10.82 -6.07
CA THR A 200 10.43 -9.65 -6.22
C THR A 200 10.42 -9.19 -7.66
N PHE A 201 10.30 -7.88 -7.86
CA PHE A 201 10.48 -7.27 -9.17
C PHE A 201 11.22 -5.95 -9.06
N VAL A 202 11.86 -5.57 -10.16
CA VAL A 202 12.70 -4.38 -10.27
C VAL A 202 12.32 -3.58 -11.51
N SER A 203 12.28 -2.26 -11.36
CA SER A 203 12.14 -1.30 -12.46
C SER A 203 13.32 -0.33 -12.42
N GLU A 204 13.86 -0.02 -13.59
CA GLU A 204 15.00 0.85 -13.78
C GLU A 204 14.73 1.82 -14.91
N GLU A 205 15.06 3.08 -14.71
CA GLU A 205 14.94 4.06 -15.78
C GLU A 205 15.94 5.21 -15.64
N ILE A 206 16.43 5.73 -16.77
CA ILE A 206 17.38 6.86 -16.84
C ILE A 206 16.97 7.83 -17.95
N VAL A 207 16.88 9.12 -17.60
CA VAL A 207 16.63 10.25 -18.50
C VAL A 207 17.53 11.42 -18.10
N GLY A 208 18.46 11.79 -18.97
CA GLY A 208 19.41 12.87 -18.71
C GLY A 208 20.26 12.61 -17.45
N ASP A 209 20.26 13.57 -16.53
CA ASP A 209 20.98 13.49 -15.26
C ASP A 209 20.26 12.70 -14.16
N TYR A 210 19.02 12.26 -14.41
CA TYR A 210 18.18 11.57 -13.43
C TYR A 210 18.03 10.10 -13.78
N GLY A 211 18.03 9.25 -12.77
CA GLY A 211 17.76 7.83 -12.93
C GLY A 211 17.45 7.15 -11.61
N TYR A 212 16.67 6.08 -11.68
CA TYR A 212 16.31 5.28 -10.51
C TYR A 212 16.38 3.78 -10.80
N ARG A 213 16.59 3.00 -9.75
CA ARG A 213 16.26 1.58 -9.66
C ARG A 213 15.37 1.40 -8.44
N ILE A 214 14.15 0.91 -8.62
CA ILE A 214 13.24 0.54 -7.54
C ILE A 214 13.07 -0.97 -7.57
N GLN A 215 13.39 -1.62 -6.47
CA GLN A 215 13.13 -3.05 -6.26
C GLN A 215 12.08 -3.18 -5.16
N LYS A 216 11.02 -3.96 -5.44
CA LYS A 216 10.03 -4.34 -4.44
C LYS A 216 10.04 -5.83 -4.21
N THR A 217 9.98 -6.21 -2.94
CA THR A 217 9.82 -7.59 -2.49
C THR A 217 8.57 -7.67 -1.64
N ILE A 218 7.61 -8.46 -2.09
CA ILE A 218 6.31 -8.65 -1.44
C ILE A 218 6.31 -10.05 -0.89
N ARG A 219 6.09 -10.19 0.42
CA ARG A 219 6.07 -11.47 1.10
C ARG A 219 4.85 -11.60 1.98
N LEU A 220 4.24 -12.78 1.96
CA LEU A 220 3.16 -13.16 2.85
C LEU A 220 3.64 -14.24 3.83
N ASP A 221 3.60 -13.96 5.13
CA ASP A 221 3.87 -14.91 6.20
C ASP A 221 2.74 -14.91 7.23
N GLY A 222 1.97 -15.99 7.29
CA GLY A 222 0.79 -16.09 8.15
C GLY A 222 -0.21 -14.95 7.88
N ASN A 223 -0.41 -14.09 8.87
CA ASN A 223 -1.28 -12.91 8.80
C ASN A 223 -0.50 -11.58 8.61
N VAL A 224 0.74 -11.67 8.13
CA VAL A 224 1.62 -10.51 7.92
C VAL A 224 1.98 -10.41 6.44
N LEU A 225 1.64 -9.27 5.83
CA LEU A 225 2.12 -8.87 4.51
C LEU A 225 3.26 -7.88 4.69
N THR A 226 4.42 -8.20 4.12
CA THR A 226 5.60 -7.35 4.13
C THR A 226 5.89 -6.87 2.72
N VAL A 227 6.01 -5.56 2.53
CA VAL A 227 6.41 -4.95 1.24
C VAL A 227 7.66 -4.14 1.47
N ARG A 228 8.81 -4.72 1.11
CA ARG A 228 10.11 -4.07 1.21
C ARG A 228 10.46 -3.39 -0.09
N SER A 229 10.81 -2.10 -0.01
CA SER A 229 11.21 -1.29 -1.16
C SER A 229 12.68 -0.88 -1.02
N LEU A 230 13.45 -1.01 -2.09
CA LEU A 230 14.82 -0.51 -2.19
C LEU A 230 14.90 0.47 -3.36
N LEU A 231 15.28 1.71 -3.09
CA LEU A 231 15.42 2.77 -4.07
C LEU A 231 16.89 3.17 -4.21
N THR A 232 17.46 2.97 -5.39
CA THR A 232 18.80 3.42 -5.76
C THR A 232 18.73 4.58 -6.74
N ASN A 233 19.54 5.61 -6.52
CA ASN A 233 19.72 6.69 -7.49
C ASN A 233 20.78 6.29 -8.53
N LEU A 234 20.36 6.11 -9.78
CA LEU A 234 21.24 5.78 -10.92
C LEU A 234 21.72 7.02 -11.68
N GLY A 235 21.17 8.19 -11.37
CA GLY A 235 21.52 9.45 -12.00
C GLY A 235 22.81 10.08 -11.47
N THR A 236 23.11 11.27 -11.99
CA THR A 236 24.25 12.10 -11.59
C THR A 236 23.83 13.22 -10.64
N LYS A 237 22.52 13.50 -10.52
CA LYS A 237 21.94 14.47 -9.58
C LYS A 237 21.33 13.77 -8.37
N GLN A 238 21.49 14.38 -7.20
CA GLN A 238 20.71 13.99 -6.02
C GLN A 238 19.23 14.28 -6.28
N PHE A 239 18.35 13.53 -5.64
CA PHE A 239 16.94 13.89 -5.58
C PHE A 239 16.39 13.72 -4.16
N THR A 240 15.45 14.60 -3.84
CA THR A 240 14.68 14.56 -2.61
C THR A 240 13.22 14.46 -2.98
N THR A 241 12.54 13.39 -2.59
CA THR A 241 11.17 13.14 -3.04
C THR A 241 10.35 12.43 -1.96
N PRO A 242 9.09 12.81 -1.73
CA PRO A 242 8.24 12.08 -0.83
C PRO A 242 7.75 10.77 -1.47
N TRP A 243 7.51 9.78 -0.63
CA TRP A 243 6.87 8.53 -0.99
C TRP A 243 5.76 8.22 0.01
N TYR A 244 4.65 7.68 -0.46
CA TYR A 244 3.58 7.22 0.41
C TYR A 244 2.77 6.10 -0.26
N SER A 245 1.94 5.44 0.52
CA SER A 245 1.02 4.40 0.08
C SER A 245 -0.40 4.89 0.33
N HIS A 246 -1.31 4.67 -0.64
CA HIS A 246 -2.69 5.15 -0.56
C HIS A 246 -3.54 4.29 0.34
N HIS A 247 -3.30 2.98 0.39
CA HIS A 247 -4.16 2.04 1.13
C HIS A 247 -5.63 2.27 0.79
N PHE A 248 -6.07 1.95 -0.43
CA PHE A 248 -7.49 2.03 -0.83
C PHE A 248 -8.34 0.99 -0.10
N PHE A 249 -8.44 1.14 1.21
CA PHE A 249 -8.97 0.16 2.14
C PHE A 249 -10.48 0.24 2.17
N THR A 250 -11.08 -0.93 2.03
CA THR A 250 -12.48 -1.25 2.32
C THR A 250 -12.47 -2.66 2.90
N GLY A 251 -13.34 -2.94 3.86
CA GLY A 251 -13.57 -4.29 4.38
C GLY A 251 -14.83 -4.90 3.76
N ASP A 252 -14.77 -6.14 3.30
CA ASP A 252 -15.86 -6.92 2.70
C ASP A 252 -16.61 -6.19 1.58
N VAL A 253 -15.94 -5.28 0.85
CA VAL A 253 -16.60 -4.45 -0.18
C VAL A 253 -17.77 -3.65 0.43
N ASP A 254 -17.65 -3.25 1.68
CA ASP A 254 -18.61 -2.39 2.37
C ASP A 254 -18.21 -0.91 2.17
N PRO A 255 -19.10 -0.06 1.61
CA PRO A 255 -18.83 1.36 1.46
C PRO A 255 -18.43 2.05 2.78
N ILE A 256 -17.53 3.02 2.70
CA ILE A 256 -17.03 3.72 3.89
C ILE A 256 -18.16 4.47 4.60
N GLY A 257 -18.49 4.00 5.80
CA GLY A 257 -19.60 4.49 6.62
C GLY A 257 -19.47 4.11 8.09
N PRO A 258 -20.57 4.16 8.87
CA PRO A 258 -20.54 3.87 10.30
C PRO A 258 -19.90 2.52 10.64
N GLY A 259 -19.00 2.52 11.62
CA GLY A 259 -18.28 1.33 12.08
C GLY A 259 -16.84 1.23 11.56
N TYR A 260 -16.48 1.99 10.53
CA TYR A 260 -15.08 2.20 10.17
C TYR A 260 -14.38 3.11 11.20
N VAL A 261 -13.19 2.71 11.62
CA VAL A 261 -12.33 3.48 12.53
C VAL A 261 -10.90 3.45 12.02
N LEU A 262 -10.20 4.59 12.13
CA LEU A 262 -8.80 4.74 11.82
C LEU A 262 -8.08 5.30 13.05
N ASP A 263 -7.17 4.52 13.62
CA ASP A 263 -6.31 4.93 14.73
C ASP A 263 -4.92 5.24 14.19
N LEU A 264 -4.44 6.45 14.42
CA LEU A 264 -3.14 6.93 13.96
C LEU A 264 -2.12 6.84 15.11
N GLY A 265 -0.98 6.19 14.83
CA GLY A 265 0.16 6.04 15.74
C GLY A 265 0.98 7.31 15.89
N LEU A 266 0.33 8.43 16.24
CA LEU A 266 0.95 9.76 16.35
C LEU A 266 1.24 10.19 17.81
N SER A 267 1.18 9.25 18.75
CA SER A 267 1.25 9.51 20.20
C SER A 267 2.58 10.08 20.72
N GLU A 268 3.64 10.13 19.91
CA GLU A 268 4.92 10.72 20.32
C GLU A 268 5.00 12.24 20.09
N TYR A 269 3.88 12.90 19.84
CA TYR A 269 3.83 14.30 19.39
C TYR A 269 3.80 15.31 20.56
N GLY A 270 4.79 16.20 20.61
CA GLY A 270 4.69 17.52 21.25
C GLY A 270 3.96 18.58 20.39
N VAL A 271 2.65 18.43 20.17
CA VAL A 271 1.85 19.44 19.44
C VAL A 271 1.72 20.68 20.32
N PRO A 272 1.94 21.91 19.80
CA PRO A 272 1.57 23.11 20.54
C PRO A 272 0.11 23.03 21.00
N LYS A 273 -0.15 23.36 22.26
CA LYS A 273 -1.49 23.33 22.82
C LYS A 273 -2.40 24.29 22.03
N GLY A 274 -3.53 23.79 21.54
CA GLY A 274 -4.51 24.56 20.77
C GLY A 274 -4.39 24.42 19.25
N THR A 275 -3.41 23.66 18.74
CA THR A 275 -3.39 23.27 17.33
C THR A 275 -4.63 22.42 17.01
N PRO A 276 -5.36 22.70 15.91
CA PRO A 276 -6.43 21.84 15.44
C PRO A 276 -5.95 20.41 15.22
N ALA A 277 -6.82 19.41 15.42
CA ALA A 277 -6.45 18.01 15.24
C ALA A 277 -5.98 17.69 13.81
N PHE A 278 -6.48 18.42 12.81
CA PHE A 278 -6.11 18.30 11.40
C PHE A 278 -6.45 19.57 10.61
N LYS A 279 -5.84 19.72 9.43
CA LYS A 279 -6.21 20.70 8.39
C LYS A 279 -7.02 20.01 7.29
N GLN A 280 -7.84 20.76 6.54
CA GLN A 280 -8.69 20.22 5.47
C GLN A 280 -8.32 20.86 4.11
N PRO A 281 -7.33 20.32 3.40
CA PRO A 281 -6.94 20.83 2.09
C PRO A 281 -8.12 20.79 1.12
N GLY A 282 -8.29 21.85 0.33
CA GLY A 282 -9.30 21.89 -0.73
C GLY A 282 -10.75 22.02 -0.27
N LEU A 283 -10.99 22.28 1.02
CA LEU A 283 -12.33 22.34 1.60
C LEU A 283 -13.20 23.35 0.84
N GLY A 284 -14.33 22.86 0.30
CA GLY A 284 -15.28 23.68 -0.47
C GLY A 284 -14.85 23.94 -1.92
N SER A 285 -13.73 23.37 -2.36
CA SER A 285 -13.26 23.42 -3.76
C SER A 285 -13.32 22.04 -4.40
N TRP A 286 -12.45 21.11 -3.98
CA TRP A 286 -12.40 19.75 -4.51
C TRP A 286 -12.58 18.68 -3.43
N SER A 287 -12.54 19.07 -2.15
CA SER A 287 -12.83 18.20 -1.00
C SER A 287 -14.01 18.73 -0.18
N GLY A 288 -14.72 17.81 0.47
CA GLY A 288 -15.79 18.08 1.43
C GLY A 288 -15.28 18.20 2.86
N ASP A 289 -16.20 18.52 3.79
CA ASP A 289 -15.90 18.64 5.21
C ASP A 289 -15.85 17.27 5.89
N MET A 290 -14.65 16.85 6.30
CA MET A 290 -14.39 15.63 7.06
C MET A 290 -15.24 15.57 8.34
N ASN A 291 -15.49 16.72 8.99
CA ASN A 291 -16.27 16.76 10.23
C ASN A 291 -17.74 16.40 10.02
N GLU A 292 -18.26 16.45 8.79
CA GLU A 292 -19.62 15.99 8.47
C GLU A 292 -19.70 14.45 8.55
N TYR A 293 -18.62 13.75 8.18
CA TYR A 293 -18.62 12.29 7.99
C TYR A 293 -17.91 11.52 9.08
N ALA A 294 -16.99 12.14 9.81
CA ALA A 294 -16.23 11.50 10.86
C ALA A 294 -16.17 12.34 12.14
N ASN A 295 -15.97 11.65 13.26
CA ASN A 295 -15.56 12.24 14.51
C ASN A 295 -14.07 11.95 14.70
N VAL A 296 -13.28 13.01 14.88
CA VAL A 296 -11.85 12.90 15.16
C VAL A 296 -11.63 13.26 16.62
N THR A 297 -10.98 12.37 17.36
CA THR A 297 -10.61 12.58 18.76
C THR A 297 -9.11 12.45 18.90
N MET A 298 -8.52 13.37 19.66
CA MET A 298 -7.12 13.29 20.07
C MET A 298 -7.07 12.96 21.56
N ALA A 299 -6.40 11.88 21.91
CA ALA A 299 -6.20 11.49 23.29
C ALA A 299 -5.12 12.35 23.97
N SER A 300 -5.03 12.27 25.29
CA SER A 300 -4.04 13.01 26.08
C SER A 300 -2.59 12.62 25.78
N ASP A 301 -2.39 11.42 25.25
CA ASP A 301 -1.11 10.91 24.81
C ASP A 301 -0.82 11.24 23.33
N GLY A 302 -1.61 12.10 22.68
CA GLY A 302 -1.39 12.51 21.29
C GLY A 302 -1.83 11.49 20.24
N SER A 303 -2.31 10.30 20.63
CA SER A 303 -2.92 9.39 19.66
C SER A 303 -4.20 10.00 19.07
N ILE A 304 -4.40 9.80 17.77
CA ILE A 304 -5.56 10.34 17.05
C ILE A 304 -6.41 9.17 16.56
N SER A 305 -7.70 9.23 16.84
CA SER A 305 -8.68 8.26 16.34
C SER A 305 -9.74 8.99 15.53
N MET A 306 -10.05 8.46 14.35
CA MET A 306 -11.07 8.94 13.43
C MET A 306 -12.13 7.84 13.27
N SER A 307 -13.34 8.10 13.76
CA SER A 307 -14.48 7.20 13.63
C SER A 307 -15.47 7.76 12.61
N VAL A 308 -15.76 6.99 11.56
CA VAL A 308 -16.74 7.38 10.54
C VAL A 308 -18.14 7.26 11.14
N LYS A 309 -18.90 8.35 11.13
CA LYS A 309 -20.25 8.45 11.71
C LYS A 309 -21.38 8.48 10.66
N LYS A 310 -21.04 8.71 9.40
CA LYS A 310 -21.99 8.82 8.29
C LYS A 310 -21.40 8.18 7.04
N LEU A 311 -22.26 7.51 6.26
CA LEU A 311 -21.89 6.96 4.95
C LEU A 311 -21.40 8.09 4.03
N ILE A 312 -20.25 7.90 3.39
CA ILE A 312 -19.75 8.82 2.37
C ILE A 312 -20.51 8.56 1.06
N PRO A 313 -21.21 9.56 0.48
CA PRO A 313 -21.90 9.42 -0.80
C PRO A 313 -20.94 9.29 -1.99
N ASP A 314 -21.46 8.79 -3.11
CA ASP A 314 -20.73 8.83 -4.38
C ASP A 314 -20.34 10.27 -4.76
N GLY A 315 -19.12 10.43 -5.28
CA GLY A 315 -18.58 11.73 -5.72
C GLY A 315 -18.07 12.64 -4.59
N VAL A 316 -18.27 12.28 -3.32
CA VAL A 316 -17.69 13.02 -2.19
C VAL A 316 -16.26 12.56 -1.95
N LYS A 317 -15.33 13.51 -1.98
CA LYS A 317 -13.91 13.33 -1.67
C LYS A 317 -13.58 14.06 -0.39
N LEU A 318 -12.85 13.43 0.53
CA LEU A 318 -12.45 14.03 1.80
C LEU A 318 -10.93 13.95 1.91
N LYS A 319 -10.33 15.00 2.48
CA LYS A 319 -8.89 15.06 2.78
C LYS A 319 -8.68 15.71 4.15
N ALA A 320 -7.82 15.11 4.96
CA ALA A 320 -7.38 15.66 6.22
C ALA A 320 -5.86 15.50 6.38
N ASP A 321 -5.18 16.58 6.76
CA ASP A 321 -3.74 16.57 7.04
C ASP A 321 -3.52 16.66 8.56
N PHE A 322 -2.88 15.65 9.13
CA PHE A 322 -2.58 15.53 10.55
C PHE A 322 -1.16 15.96 10.88
N LEU A 323 -0.21 15.71 9.98
CA LEU A 323 1.15 16.24 10.05
C LEU A 323 1.51 16.94 8.75
N ASP A 324 2.27 18.01 8.88
CA ASP A 324 2.91 18.73 7.78
C ASP A 324 4.44 18.75 7.94
N GLU A 325 5.14 19.33 6.97
CA GLU A 325 6.59 19.36 6.90
C GLU A 325 7.28 20.08 8.07
N ASN A 326 6.52 20.86 8.84
CA ASN A 326 7.03 21.63 9.97
C ASN A 326 6.96 20.82 11.26
N THR A 327 6.39 19.62 11.21
CA THR A 327 6.15 18.76 12.36
C THR A 327 7.25 17.72 12.48
N GLN A 328 8.06 17.80 13.53
CA GLN A 328 9.03 16.76 13.87
C GLN A 328 8.32 15.64 14.64
N THR A 329 8.41 14.41 14.14
CA THR A 329 7.82 13.22 14.77
C THR A 329 8.81 12.07 14.81
N LEU A 330 8.68 11.22 15.84
CA LEU A 330 9.45 9.99 16.05
C LEU A 330 8.61 8.72 15.78
N THR A 331 7.42 8.90 15.20
CA THR A 331 6.51 7.79 14.85
C THR A 331 7.13 6.83 13.82
N ASP A 332 6.79 5.54 13.93
CA ASP A 332 7.04 4.52 12.91
C ASP A 332 6.03 4.56 11.75
N GLY A 333 5.29 5.66 11.61
CA GLY A 333 4.28 5.85 10.57
C GLY A 333 3.04 4.99 10.77
N SER A 334 2.87 4.40 11.95
CA SER A 334 1.85 3.37 12.15
C SER A 334 0.42 3.90 12.13
N PHE A 335 -0.48 3.00 11.73
CA PHE A 335 -1.93 3.17 11.87
C PHE A 335 -2.60 1.82 12.06
N THR A 336 -3.83 1.83 12.56
CA THR A 336 -4.74 0.69 12.52
C THR A 336 -6.05 1.10 11.84
N LEU A 337 -6.38 0.40 10.76
CA LEU A 337 -7.69 0.47 10.12
C LEU A 337 -8.59 -0.62 10.70
N HIS A 338 -9.80 -0.24 11.09
CA HIS A 338 -10.84 -1.15 11.56
C HIS A 338 -12.04 -1.09 10.63
N ALA A 339 -12.51 -2.25 10.19
CA ALA A 339 -13.73 -2.37 9.43
C ALA A 339 -14.91 -2.83 10.33
N PRO A 340 -16.17 -2.50 9.97
CA PRO A 340 -17.36 -2.87 10.76
C PRO A 340 -17.52 -4.38 10.97
N ASN A 341 -16.95 -5.18 10.06
CA ASN A 341 -16.94 -6.64 10.11
C ASN A 341 -16.00 -7.23 11.18
N GLY A 342 -15.27 -6.39 11.93
CA GLY A 342 -14.35 -6.81 12.98
C GLY A 342 -12.96 -7.18 12.48
N LEU A 343 -12.67 -7.02 11.18
CA LEU A 343 -11.31 -7.11 10.64
C LEU A 343 -10.53 -5.83 10.96
N SER A 344 -9.24 -5.96 11.19
CA SER A 344 -8.35 -4.83 11.41
C SER A 344 -7.00 -5.04 10.74
N VAL A 345 -6.46 -3.96 10.17
CA VAL A 345 -5.16 -3.93 9.51
C VAL A 345 -4.29 -2.91 10.22
N TYR A 346 -3.26 -3.40 10.89
CA TYR A 346 -2.23 -2.57 11.50
C TYR A 346 -1.03 -2.48 10.57
N GLU A 347 -0.59 -1.27 10.24
CA GLU A 347 0.65 -1.05 9.49
C GLU A 347 1.66 -0.27 10.32
N ARG A 348 2.93 -0.50 10.04
CA ARG A 348 4.04 0.34 10.46
C ARG A 348 5.21 0.24 9.48
N ILE A 349 6.16 1.17 9.60
CA ILE A 349 7.41 1.23 8.84
C ILE A 349 8.58 1.24 9.84
N PRO A 350 9.11 0.06 10.22
CA PRO A 350 10.07 -0.08 11.32
C PRO A 350 11.36 0.75 11.17
N GLU A 351 11.78 0.99 9.92
CA GLU A 351 12.99 1.75 9.61
C GLU A 351 12.97 3.18 10.16
N LEU A 352 11.79 3.80 10.28
CA LEU A 352 11.65 5.18 10.76
C LEU A 352 12.09 5.39 12.22
N GLN A 353 12.05 4.34 13.05
CA GLN A 353 12.53 4.40 14.43
C GLN A 353 14.02 4.04 14.58
N THR A 354 14.58 3.33 13.59
CA THR A 354 15.89 2.69 13.72
C THR A 354 16.96 3.36 12.88
N GLN A 355 16.58 4.10 11.83
CA GLN A 355 17.50 4.80 10.97
C GLN A 355 17.64 6.26 11.42
N SER A 356 18.87 6.67 11.75
CA SER A 356 19.19 8.08 11.94
C SER A 356 19.37 8.74 10.57
N GLY A 357 18.28 9.14 9.91
CA GLY A 357 18.35 9.81 8.62
C GLY A 357 17.13 9.59 7.72
N ASN A 358 17.36 9.00 6.56
CA ASN A 358 16.38 8.73 5.49
C ASN A 358 15.97 7.25 5.51
N PRO A 359 14.67 6.89 5.53
CA PRO A 359 13.50 7.77 5.47
C PRO A 359 13.15 8.41 6.82
N PHE A 360 12.41 9.51 6.78
CA PHE A 360 11.72 10.08 7.95
C PHE A 360 10.32 10.55 7.56
N ILE A 361 9.43 10.71 8.54
CA ILE A 361 8.07 11.17 8.28
C ILE A 361 8.08 12.64 7.87
N TYR A 362 7.50 12.90 6.71
CA TYR A 362 7.36 14.21 6.08
C TYR A 362 6.00 14.84 6.37
N ALA A 363 4.95 14.06 6.21
CA ALA A 363 3.58 14.47 6.37
C ALA A 363 2.72 13.24 6.71
N TYR A 364 1.50 13.49 7.16
CA TYR A 364 0.55 12.43 7.44
C TYR A 364 -0.83 12.91 7.06
N SER A 365 -1.39 12.29 6.03
CA SER A 365 -2.71 12.64 5.52
C SER A 365 -3.66 11.46 5.60
N VAL A 366 -4.94 11.76 5.50
CA VAL A 366 -6.00 10.78 5.27
C VAL A 366 -6.83 11.25 4.11
N TYR A 367 -6.98 10.38 3.12
CA TYR A 367 -7.93 10.52 2.03
C TYR A 367 -9.13 9.60 2.25
N ALA A 368 -10.34 10.04 1.87
CA ALA A 368 -11.49 9.15 1.88
C ALA A 368 -12.48 9.45 0.75
N GLU A 369 -13.01 8.39 0.17
CA GLU A 369 -14.18 8.37 -0.71
C GLU A 369 -15.10 7.23 -0.25
N ARG A 370 -16.29 7.11 -0.85
CA ARG A 370 -17.19 5.97 -0.61
C ARG A 370 -16.49 4.62 -0.72
N GLY A 371 -15.54 4.48 -1.66
CA GLY A 371 -14.87 3.23 -1.96
C GLY A 371 -13.49 3.03 -1.32
N ALA A 372 -13.01 3.96 -0.47
CA ALA A 372 -11.70 3.84 0.16
C ALA A 372 -11.54 4.75 1.39
N LEU A 373 -10.93 4.22 2.45
CA LEU A 373 -10.38 4.98 3.58
C LEU A 373 -8.87 4.82 3.62
N SER A 374 -8.15 5.91 3.33
CA SER A 374 -6.76 5.88 2.88
C SER A 374 -5.86 6.68 3.81
N PRO A 375 -5.27 6.08 4.86
CA PRO A 375 -4.19 6.69 5.61
C PRO A 375 -2.92 6.75 4.76
N GLU A 376 -2.24 7.88 4.79
CA GLU A 376 -1.09 8.18 3.94
C GLU A 376 0.08 8.70 4.79
N PRO A 377 0.81 7.82 5.51
CA PRO A 377 2.09 8.20 6.10
C PRO A 377 3.09 8.52 4.98
N MET A 378 3.49 9.77 4.87
CA MET A 378 4.42 10.22 3.81
C MET A 378 5.84 10.24 4.34
N LEU A 379 6.76 9.59 3.62
CA LEU A 379 8.18 9.54 3.91
C LEU A 379 8.92 10.53 3.03
N LEU A 380 9.83 11.35 3.57
CA LEU A 380 10.78 12.09 2.74
C LEU A 380 12.01 11.23 2.46
N LEU A 381 12.34 11.07 1.19
CA LEU A 381 13.52 10.34 0.74
C LEU A 381 14.57 11.31 0.19
N TYR A 382 15.80 11.25 0.68
CA TYR A 382 16.96 11.98 0.17
C TYR A 382 18.00 10.99 -0.35
N VAL A 383 18.22 10.93 -1.67
CA VAL A 383 19.07 9.89 -2.28
C VAL A 383 20.14 10.50 -3.17
N ARG A 384 21.41 10.39 -2.76
CA ARG A 384 22.57 10.86 -3.55
C ARG A 384 22.88 9.93 -4.72
N PRO A 385 23.60 10.40 -5.75
CA PRO A 385 24.07 9.54 -6.84
C PRO A 385 24.78 8.28 -6.33
N GLY A 386 24.32 7.11 -6.78
CA GLY A 386 24.84 5.80 -6.36
C GLY A 386 24.40 5.31 -4.98
N GLU A 387 23.67 6.12 -4.20
CA GLU A 387 23.12 5.73 -2.90
C GLU A 387 21.88 4.86 -3.06
N THR A 388 21.64 3.98 -2.08
CA THR A 388 20.42 3.18 -1.96
C THR A 388 19.80 3.39 -0.59
N THR A 389 18.51 3.71 -0.55
CA THR A 389 17.68 3.73 0.66
C THR A 389 16.64 2.61 0.61
N PHE A 390 16.05 2.28 1.76
CA PHE A 390 15.01 1.25 1.85
C PHE A 390 14.02 1.52 2.97
N TRP A 391 12.82 0.98 2.81
CA TRP A 391 11.77 0.98 3.82
C TRP A 391 10.87 -0.24 3.65
N THR A 392 10.22 -0.63 4.73
CA THR A 392 9.38 -1.82 4.75
C THR A 392 7.99 -1.49 5.28
N GLN A 393 6.97 -1.62 4.44
CA GLN A 393 5.59 -1.65 4.93
C GLN A 393 5.35 -3.00 5.58
N HIS A 394 5.00 -3.00 6.86
CA HIS A 394 4.72 -4.21 7.62
C HIS A 394 3.26 -4.21 8.08
N LEU A 395 2.41 -4.90 7.33
CA LEU A 395 0.97 -4.96 7.54
C LEU A 395 0.60 -6.25 8.28
N ARG A 396 -0.10 -6.13 9.40
CA ARG A 396 -0.65 -7.25 10.18
C ARG A 396 -2.17 -7.23 10.14
N PHE A 397 -2.75 -8.35 9.78
CA PHE A 397 -4.20 -8.55 9.67
C PHE A 397 -4.70 -9.32 10.90
N THR A 398 -5.81 -8.89 11.47
CA THR A 398 -6.43 -9.55 12.64
C THR A 398 -7.93 -9.47 12.54
N SER A 399 -8.64 -10.44 13.13
CA SER A 399 -10.09 -10.37 13.28
C SER A 399 -10.50 -10.48 14.75
N THR A 400 -11.61 -9.83 15.12
CA THR A 400 -12.19 -9.96 16.47
C THR A 400 -12.59 -11.39 16.82
N SER A 401 -12.84 -12.27 15.84
CA SER A 401 -13.04 -13.71 16.04
C SER A 401 -11.78 -14.41 16.55
N ASP A 402 -10.58 -13.93 16.22
CA ASP A 402 -9.30 -14.50 16.68
C ASP A 402 -9.08 -14.29 18.19
N LYS A 403 -9.70 -13.24 18.77
CA LYS A 403 -9.65 -12.98 20.22
C LYS A 403 -10.52 -13.94 21.04
N LYS A 404 -11.45 -14.68 20.43
CA LYS A 404 -12.27 -15.69 21.11
C LYS A 404 -11.58 -17.06 21.19
N THR A 405 -10.67 -17.38 20.28
CA THR A 405 -9.94 -18.67 20.25
C THR A 405 -8.66 -18.66 21.08
N SER A 406 -8.11 -17.50 21.44
CA SER A 406 -6.92 -17.41 22.32
C SER A 406 -7.18 -17.73 23.80
N GLY A 407 -8.41 -18.09 24.17
CA GLY A 407 -8.80 -18.51 25.53
C GLY A 407 -8.85 -20.02 25.75
N GLY A 408 -8.56 -20.85 24.74
CA GLY A 408 -8.74 -22.29 24.82
C GLY A 408 -7.70 -23.09 24.04
N SER A 409 -6.75 -23.66 24.77
CA SER A 409 -5.97 -24.85 24.40
C SER A 409 -5.01 -24.73 23.20
N SER A 410 -3.89 -24.03 23.42
CA SER A 410 -2.66 -24.13 22.62
C SER A 410 -1.98 -25.52 22.63
N SER A 411 -2.55 -26.52 23.32
CA SER A 411 -2.00 -27.89 23.38
C SER A 411 -2.52 -28.82 22.27
N LEU A 412 -3.66 -28.52 21.64
CA LEU A 412 -4.23 -29.40 20.61
C LEU A 412 -3.64 -29.18 19.21
N ALA A 413 -3.27 -27.94 18.88
CA ALA A 413 -2.60 -27.62 17.61
C ALA A 413 -1.16 -28.17 17.54
N PHE A 414 -0.48 -28.29 18.69
CA PHE A 414 0.83 -28.92 18.76
C PHE A 414 0.78 -30.45 18.58
N LEU A 415 -0.33 -31.09 18.97
CA LEU A 415 -0.47 -32.55 18.91
C LEU A 415 -0.79 -33.06 17.50
N SER A 416 -1.51 -32.28 16.68
CA SER A 416 -1.77 -32.62 15.28
C SER A 416 -0.51 -32.49 14.41
N MET A 417 0.36 -31.53 14.72
CA MET A 417 1.60 -31.29 13.98
C MET A 417 2.64 -32.40 14.21
N LEU A 418 2.76 -32.90 15.46
CA LEU A 418 3.62 -34.03 15.80
C LEU A 418 3.16 -35.36 15.17
N MET A 419 1.86 -35.53 14.93
CA MET A 419 1.32 -36.72 14.23
C MET A 419 1.62 -36.70 12.74
N ALA A 420 1.62 -35.50 12.11
CA ALA A 420 1.98 -35.35 10.70
C ALA A 420 3.48 -35.61 10.45
N GLU A 421 4.37 -35.10 11.32
CA GLU A 421 5.81 -35.38 11.23
C GLU A 421 6.18 -36.85 11.51
N ALA A 422 5.36 -37.57 12.29
CA ALA A 422 5.56 -39.00 12.53
C ALA A 422 5.15 -39.87 11.31
N MET A 423 4.20 -39.42 10.50
CA MET A 423 3.77 -40.15 9.29
C MET A 423 4.72 -39.98 8.10
N GLU A 424 5.50 -38.91 8.04
CA GLU A 424 6.51 -38.70 6.97
C GLU A 424 7.82 -39.47 7.19
N ARG A 425 8.04 -40.08 8.36
CA ARG A 425 9.27 -40.84 8.69
C ARG A 425 9.14 -42.36 8.56
N ILE A 426 8.19 -42.84 7.75
CA ILE A 426 8.05 -44.27 7.43
C ILE A 426 8.62 -44.51 6.02
N PRO A 427 9.74 -45.25 5.86
CA PRO A 427 10.26 -45.59 4.53
C PRO A 427 9.35 -46.64 3.89
N TRP A 428 8.83 -46.35 2.71
CA TRP A 428 8.05 -47.29 1.90
C TRP A 428 9.00 -48.08 0.98
N ASP A 429 9.58 -49.17 1.49
CA ASP A 429 10.24 -50.18 0.65
C ASP A 429 9.27 -51.32 0.35
N PHE A 430 8.67 -51.32 -0.84
CA PHE A 430 7.98 -52.49 -1.39
C PHE A 430 8.79 -53.08 -2.53
N ASN A 431 9.58 -54.11 -2.22
CA ASN A 431 10.07 -55.05 -3.21
C ASN A 431 10.06 -56.47 -2.61
N SER A 432 9.07 -57.29 -2.99
CA SER A 432 9.29 -58.71 -3.28
C SER A 432 8.00 -59.39 -3.73
N SER A 433 8.21 -60.29 -4.67
CA SER A 433 7.27 -61.21 -5.29
C SER A 433 6.87 -62.38 -4.38
N SER A 434 5.67 -62.88 -4.66
CA SER A 434 5.18 -64.27 -4.57
C SER A 434 4.54 -64.81 -3.28
N SER A 435 3.29 -65.25 -3.50
CA SER A 435 2.57 -66.42 -3.00
C SER A 435 2.10 -66.53 -1.55
N SER A 436 0.77 -66.38 -1.44
CA SER A 436 -0.19 -67.34 -0.87
C SER A 436 -0.73 -67.15 0.55
N THR A 437 -2.07 -67.27 0.59
CA THR A 437 -2.97 -67.69 1.67
C THR A 437 -3.35 -66.72 2.80
N SER A 438 -4.58 -66.21 2.64
CA SER A 438 -5.70 -66.14 3.61
C SER A 438 -5.48 -65.57 5.01
N GLY A 439 -6.18 -64.46 5.31
CA GLY A 439 -6.50 -64.10 6.68
C GLY A 439 -7.09 -62.70 6.85
N GLY A 440 -8.43 -62.62 6.96
CA GLY A 440 -9.15 -61.69 7.85
C GLY A 440 -9.10 -60.17 7.58
N CYS A 441 -10.22 -59.62 7.10
CA CYS A 441 -10.54 -58.19 7.24
C CYS A 441 -10.69 -57.81 8.72
N ALA A 442 -9.99 -56.77 9.18
CA ALA A 442 -10.27 -56.08 10.43
C ALA A 442 -10.49 -54.59 10.15
N PHE A 443 -11.75 -54.17 10.16
CA PHE A 443 -12.15 -52.76 10.26
C PHE A 443 -11.93 -52.30 11.71
N LEU A 444 -11.11 -51.28 11.94
CA LEU A 444 -10.99 -50.60 13.22
C LEU A 444 -11.83 -49.32 13.21
N LEU A 445 -13.00 -49.39 13.86
CA LEU A 445 -13.81 -48.24 14.29
C LEU A 445 -13.19 -47.68 15.58
N PHE A 446 -12.84 -46.40 15.61
CA PHE A 446 -12.47 -45.71 16.85
C PHE A 446 -13.69 -44.99 17.43
N VAL A 447 -14.14 -45.47 18.60
CA VAL A 447 -15.12 -44.81 19.47
C VAL A 447 -14.35 -43.90 20.42
N VAL A 448 -14.67 -42.60 20.42
CA VAL A 448 -14.16 -41.63 21.40
C VAL A 448 -15.04 -41.69 22.64
N VAL A 449 -14.49 -42.12 23.78
CA VAL A 449 -15.12 -42.02 25.09
C VAL A 449 -14.50 -40.84 25.85
N SER A 450 -15.32 -39.83 26.14
CA SER A 450 -14.97 -38.68 26.95
C SER A 450 -14.80 -39.08 28.43
N PHE A 451 -13.61 -38.88 29.00
CA PHE A 451 -13.41 -38.91 30.45
C PHE A 451 -13.20 -37.48 30.97
N GLY A 452 -14.15 -37.01 31.78
CA GLY A 452 -13.98 -35.81 32.61
C GLY A 452 -13.04 -36.09 33.77
N VAL A 453 -12.08 -35.19 33.99
CA VAL A 453 -11.18 -35.24 35.14
C VAL A 453 -11.81 -34.48 36.30
N ILE A 454 -12.08 -35.20 37.38
CA ILE A 454 -12.48 -34.66 38.68
C ILE A 454 -11.20 -34.22 39.41
N LEU A 455 -11.13 -32.95 39.81
CA LEU A 455 -10.12 -32.41 40.73
C LEU A 455 -10.38 -32.95 42.14
N VAL A 456 -9.47 -33.77 42.66
CA VAL A 456 -9.38 -34.09 44.08
C VAL A 456 -8.18 -33.32 44.65
N ALA A 457 -8.48 -32.34 45.51
CA ALA A 457 -7.48 -31.67 46.33
C ALA A 457 -7.04 -32.58 47.46
N ASN A 458 -5.73 -32.72 47.68
CA ASN A 458 -5.23 -33.21 48.95
C ASN A 458 -4.03 -32.40 49.42
N SER A 459 -4.15 -31.93 50.65
CA SER A 459 -3.21 -31.10 51.40
C SER A 459 -2.10 -31.93 52.02
N THR A 460 -0.84 -31.49 51.94
CA THR A 460 0.14 -31.73 53.00
C THR A 460 1.16 -30.60 53.08
N THR A 461 1.21 -30.03 54.28
CA THR A 461 2.12 -28.99 54.78
C THR A 461 3.52 -29.54 54.99
N THR A 462 4.57 -28.81 54.59
CA THR A 462 5.85 -28.83 55.32
C THR A 462 6.53 -27.46 55.21
N ARG A 463 6.71 -26.81 56.36
CA ARG A 463 7.52 -25.61 56.54
C ARG A 463 8.98 -26.02 56.79
N ILE A 464 9.93 -25.39 56.12
CA ILE A 464 11.28 -25.14 56.67
C ILE A 464 11.66 -23.70 56.34
N THR A 465 12.16 -23.01 57.35
CA THR A 465 12.54 -21.59 57.41
C THR A 465 14.01 -21.34 57.09
N ALA A 466 14.25 -20.10 56.65
CA ALA A 466 15.43 -19.23 56.87
C ALA A 466 16.58 -19.23 55.85
N GLY A 467 16.95 -18.01 55.45
CA GLY A 467 18.24 -17.70 54.81
C GLY A 467 18.24 -16.44 53.93
N TRP A 468 18.23 -15.25 54.54
CA TRP A 468 18.54 -13.98 53.87
C TRP A 468 20.02 -13.91 53.49
N TRP A 469 20.37 -13.51 52.26
CA TRP A 469 21.60 -12.77 51.95
C TRP A 469 21.39 -11.79 50.79
N TRP A 470 21.56 -10.51 51.11
CA TRP A 470 21.71 -9.37 50.20
C TRP A 470 23.10 -9.42 49.55
N ARG A 471 23.21 -9.14 48.25
CA ARG A 471 24.38 -8.46 47.67
C ARG A 471 23.98 -7.66 46.43
N SER A 472 24.11 -6.35 46.60
CA SER A 472 24.10 -5.32 45.57
C SER A 472 25.36 -5.41 44.70
N SER A 473 25.22 -5.16 43.40
CA SER A 473 26.29 -4.58 42.60
C SER A 473 25.69 -3.66 41.54
N SER A 474 25.96 -2.37 41.78
CA SER A 474 25.74 -1.23 40.91
C SER A 474 26.64 -1.31 39.67
N LEU A 475 26.07 -1.12 38.48
CA LEU A 475 26.81 -0.69 37.30
C LEU A 475 26.24 0.65 36.82
N SER A 476 27.09 1.66 36.89
CA SER A 476 26.87 3.03 36.42
C SER A 476 26.96 3.08 34.88
N PRO A 477 26.20 3.94 34.18
CA PRO A 477 26.27 4.08 32.73
C PRO A 477 27.44 4.96 32.29
N SER A 478 28.18 4.48 31.28
CA SER A 478 29.22 5.22 30.58
C SER A 478 28.62 6.26 29.61
N THR A 479 28.74 7.52 29.99
CA THR A 479 29.01 8.73 29.17
C THR A 479 28.68 8.67 27.67
N THR A 480 27.46 9.08 27.29
CA THR A 480 27.17 9.54 25.92
C THR A 480 27.49 11.03 25.81
N ARG A 481 28.47 11.39 24.98
CA ARG A 481 28.79 12.77 24.60
C ARG A 481 27.57 13.39 23.89
N ARG A 482 26.97 14.42 24.48
CA ARG A 482 26.09 15.37 23.77
C ARG A 482 26.97 16.28 22.90
N TYR A 483 26.79 16.22 21.59
CA TYR A 483 27.20 17.31 20.70
C TYR A 483 26.08 18.36 20.69
N ASN A 484 26.28 19.46 21.43
CA ASN A 484 25.48 20.67 21.29
C ASN A 484 25.99 21.42 20.04
N HIS A 485 25.21 21.44 18.96
CA HIS A 485 25.33 22.51 17.98
C HIS A 485 24.37 23.63 18.38
N GLN A 486 24.90 24.63 19.06
CA GLN A 486 24.26 25.95 19.16
C GLN A 486 24.38 26.62 17.79
N TYR A 487 23.24 26.88 17.16
CA TYR A 487 23.14 27.75 16.00
C TYR A 487 23.16 29.19 16.52
N THR A 488 24.25 29.91 16.26
CA THR A 488 24.33 31.37 16.48
C THR A 488 23.61 32.10 15.36
N PRO A 489 22.62 32.95 15.64
CA PRO A 489 22.04 33.85 14.65
C PRO A 489 23.07 34.93 14.28
N ILE A 490 23.22 35.19 12.98
CA ILE A 490 23.93 36.37 12.46
C ILE A 490 23.00 37.57 12.71
N PRO A 491 23.48 38.68 13.31
CA PRO A 491 22.63 39.84 13.55
C PRO A 491 22.44 40.65 12.26
N ASP A 492 21.18 40.92 11.94
CA ASP A 492 20.77 42.03 11.07
C ASP A 492 21.16 43.34 11.76
N ASN A 493 21.91 44.19 11.06
CA ASN A 493 22.01 45.60 11.38
C ASN A 493 21.97 46.44 10.10
N ASP A 494 21.05 47.38 10.16
CA ASP A 494 21.05 48.74 9.63
C ASP A 494 20.60 48.99 8.17
N GLU A 495 19.44 49.68 8.14
CA GLU A 495 18.90 50.50 7.08
C GLU A 495 19.84 51.66 6.66
N ASP A 496 19.53 52.18 5.48
CA ASP A 496 19.83 53.52 4.95
C ASP A 496 21.25 53.83 4.46
N ARG A 497 21.41 53.78 3.12
CA ARG A 497 21.91 54.96 2.39
C ARG A 497 21.55 54.99 0.90
N LEU A 498 20.85 56.05 0.51
CA LEU A 498 20.71 56.62 -0.83
C LEU A 498 22.07 56.75 -1.56
N GLU A 499 22.15 56.41 -2.85
CA GLU A 499 22.23 57.39 -3.96
C GLU A 499 22.44 56.75 -5.35
N ARG A 500 21.97 57.50 -6.35
CA ARG A 500 22.09 57.33 -7.81
C ARG A 500 23.49 57.00 -8.34
N SER A 501 23.57 56.23 -9.44
CA SER A 501 24.04 56.75 -10.76
C SER A 501 24.03 55.68 -11.86
N ASP A 502 23.31 56.02 -12.93
CA ASP A 502 23.59 55.91 -14.38
C ASP A 502 24.38 54.75 -15.03
N ALA A 503 23.78 54.28 -16.14
CA ALA A 503 24.35 53.90 -17.43
C ALA A 503 25.28 52.68 -17.53
N VAL A 504 24.87 51.63 -18.26
CA VAL A 504 24.94 51.41 -19.72
C VAL A 504 24.10 50.17 -20.05
#